data_AF-A0A7C1YBD3-F1
#
_entry.id   AF-A0A7C1YBD3-F1
#
_cell.length_a   1.000
_cell.length_b   1.000
_cell.length_c   1.000
_cell.angle_alpha   90.00
_cell.angle_beta   90.00
_cell.angle_gamma   90.00
#
_symmetry.space_group_name_H-M   'P 1'
#
loop_
_entity.id
_entity.type
_entity.pdbx_description
1 polymer ?
#
loop_
_entity_poly.entity_id
_entity_poly.type
_entity_poly.pdbx_seq_one_letter_code
_entity_poly.pdbx_strand_id
1 'polypeptide(L)'
;MADDTSAEPEGTSPTLEEILARLNEVREAIATTPRTEFVRRADLRDEQLRLRELASEYRRTHGDGRPVAELRAELESLRARAREVRGRRINPGVMAGGSHGGDLSGIEMVRLNRAVEEGGGLPELEHRILTLERQIEERKGSGGGATPDS
;
A
#
# COMPACT_ATOMS: atom_id res chain seq x y z
N MET A 1 51.52 2.55 -21.45
CA MET A 1 50.58 3.34 -20.64
C MET A 1 49.60 4.01 -21.59
N ALA A 2 48.41 3.44 -21.66
CA ALA A 2 47.16 4.10 -22.05
C ALA A 2 46.08 3.22 -21.42
N ASP A 3 45.63 3.62 -20.23
CA ASP A 3 44.41 3.14 -19.62
C ASP A 3 43.24 3.61 -20.50
N ASP A 4 42.49 2.66 -21.03
CA ASP A 4 41.14 2.91 -21.55
C ASP A 4 40.20 2.03 -20.73
N THR A 5 39.95 2.48 -19.50
CA THR A 5 38.98 1.88 -18.60
C THR A 5 37.60 2.11 -19.21
N SER A 6 37.11 1.10 -19.93
CA SER A 6 35.71 1.00 -20.32
C SER A 6 34.85 1.06 -19.06
N ALA A 7 34.22 2.21 -18.83
CA ALA A 7 33.21 2.37 -17.81
C ALA A 7 31.99 1.54 -18.23
N GLU A 8 31.85 0.35 -17.64
CA GLU A 8 30.60 -0.40 -17.66
C GLU A 8 29.50 0.50 -17.08
N PRO A 9 28.31 0.60 -17.70
CA PRO A 9 27.21 1.34 -17.10
C PRO A 9 26.78 0.59 -15.84
N GLU A 10 27.14 1.13 -14.68
CA GLU A 10 26.69 0.59 -13.40
C GLU A 10 25.16 0.50 -13.40
N GLY A 11 24.66 -0.72 -13.23
CA GLY A 11 23.23 -1.03 -13.13
C GLY A 11 22.62 -0.27 -11.97
N THR A 12 22.16 0.94 -12.25
CA THR A 12 21.58 1.83 -11.27
C THR A 12 20.25 1.20 -10.87
N SER A 13 20.18 0.74 -9.61
CA SER A 13 18.93 0.22 -9.08
C SER A 13 17.84 1.29 -9.25
N PRO A 14 16.63 0.93 -9.70
CA PRO A 14 15.59 1.90 -10.02
C PRO A 14 15.26 2.75 -8.80
N THR A 15 15.19 4.06 -8.99
CA THR A 15 14.84 5.03 -7.96
C THR A 15 13.40 4.85 -7.51
N LEU A 16 13.05 5.32 -6.31
CA LEU A 16 11.66 5.23 -5.81
C LEU A 16 10.65 5.87 -6.78
N GLU A 17 11.01 6.98 -7.41
CA GLU A 17 10.14 7.70 -8.34
C GLU A 17 9.87 6.89 -9.61
N GLU A 18 10.89 6.22 -10.15
CA GLU A 18 10.77 5.30 -11.28
C GLU A 18 9.93 4.06 -10.93
N ILE A 19 10.11 3.50 -9.73
CA ILE A 19 9.31 2.37 -9.24
C ILE A 19 7.83 2.79 -9.14
N LEU A 20 7.55 3.98 -8.61
CA LEU A 20 6.18 4.49 -8.47
C LEU A 20 5.53 4.82 -9.82
N ALA A 21 6.28 5.40 -10.76
CA ALA A 21 5.82 5.64 -12.12
C ALA A 21 5.41 4.32 -12.79
N ARG A 22 6.27 3.30 -12.71
CA ARG A 22 5.99 1.97 -13.24
C ARG A 22 4.76 1.33 -12.59
N LEU A 23 4.59 1.52 -11.29
CA LEU A 23 3.45 0.99 -10.54
C LEU A 23 2.13 1.63 -11.00
N ASN A 24 2.14 2.91 -11.37
CA ASN A 24 0.99 3.59 -11.96
C ASN A 24 0.69 3.08 -13.38
N GLU A 25 1.70 2.91 -14.24
CA GLU A 25 1.52 2.31 -15.58
C GLU A 25 0.87 0.93 -15.50
N VAL A 26 1.34 0.07 -14.58
CA VAL A 26 0.78 -1.27 -14.39
C VAL A 26 -0.66 -1.20 -13.88
N ARG A 27 -1.01 -0.23 -13.02
CA ARG A 27 -2.40 -0.02 -12.57
C ARG A 27 -3.33 0.35 -13.73
N GLU A 28 -2.89 1.26 -14.60
CA GLU A 28 -3.65 1.65 -15.80
C GLU A 28 -3.78 0.47 -16.76
N ALA A 29 -2.72 -0.32 -16.94
CA ALA A 29 -2.77 -1.53 -17.75
C ALA A 29 -3.78 -2.54 -17.21
N ILE A 30 -3.84 -2.77 -15.89
CA ILE A 30 -4.84 -3.66 -15.27
C ILE A 30 -6.27 -3.10 -15.47
N ALA A 31 -6.44 -1.79 -15.38
CA ALA A 31 -7.75 -1.15 -15.54
C ALA A 31 -8.28 -1.26 -16.97
N THR A 32 -7.40 -1.12 -17.96
CA THR A 32 -7.73 -1.16 -19.39
C THR A 32 -7.77 -2.56 -19.97
N THR A 33 -7.09 -3.54 -19.35
CA THR A 33 -7.09 -4.94 -19.83
C THR A 33 -8.47 -5.60 -19.61
N PRO A 34 -9.10 -6.15 -20.67
CA PRO A 34 -10.39 -6.83 -20.56
C PRO A 34 -10.39 -7.96 -19.53
N ARG A 35 -11.52 -8.15 -18.83
CA ARG A 35 -11.64 -9.19 -17.79
C ARG A 35 -11.47 -10.62 -18.31
N THR A 36 -11.70 -10.83 -19.60
CA THR A 36 -11.54 -12.12 -20.28
C THR A 36 -10.08 -12.49 -20.52
N GLU A 37 -9.14 -11.53 -20.43
CA GLU A 37 -7.70 -11.77 -20.57
C GLU A 37 -7.09 -12.14 -19.21
N PHE A 38 -7.49 -13.29 -18.66
CA PHE A 38 -7.13 -13.72 -17.31
C PHE A 38 -5.62 -13.84 -17.09
N VAL A 39 -4.89 -14.44 -18.03
CA VAL A 39 -3.43 -14.63 -17.94
C VAL A 39 -2.72 -13.28 -17.89
N ARG A 40 -3.02 -12.39 -18.84
CA ARG A 40 -2.43 -11.05 -18.89
C ARG A 40 -2.73 -10.22 -17.64
N ARG A 41 -3.94 -10.34 -17.07
CA ARG A 41 -4.29 -9.67 -15.81
C ARG A 41 -3.57 -10.27 -14.61
N ALA A 42 -3.28 -11.58 -14.63
CA ALA A 42 -2.47 -12.23 -13.59
C ALA A 42 -1.03 -11.73 -13.65
N ASP A 43 -0.41 -11.73 -14.84
CA ASP A 43 0.96 -11.23 -15.03
C ASP A 43 1.12 -9.78 -14.57
N LEU A 44 0.16 -8.91 -14.91
CA LEU A 44 0.16 -7.51 -14.46
C LEU A 44 -0.02 -7.38 -12.94
N ARG A 45 -0.77 -8.28 -12.29
CA ARG A 45 -0.91 -8.29 -10.83
C ARG A 45 0.36 -8.76 -10.14
N ASP A 46 1.05 -9.74 -10.70
CA ASP A 46 2.33 -10.23 -10.19
C ASP A 46 3.40 -9.14 -10.32
N GLU A 47 3.43 -8.43 -11.45
CA GLU A 47 4.32 -7.28 -11.64
C GLU A 47 3.99 -6.13 -10.68
N GLN A 48 2.70 -5.86 -10.46
CA GLN A 48 2.28 -4.89 -9.45
C GLN A 48 2.75 -5.29 -8.05
N LEU A 49 2.72 -6.56 -7.70
CA LEU A 49 3.19 -7.06 -6.40
C LEU A 49 4.71 -6.86 -6.27
N ARG A 50 5.49 -7.27 -7.28
CA ARG A 50 6.94 -7.05 -7.30
C ARG A 50 7.32 -5.59 -7.14
N LEU A 51 6.67 -4.68 -7.86
CA LEU A 51 6.96 -3.24 -7.76
C LEU A 51 6.64 -2.67 -6.38
N ARG A 52 5.61 -3.19 -5.70
CA ARG A 52 5.31 -2.82 -4.30
C ARG A 52 6.38 -3.33 -3.34
N GLU A 53 6.86 -4.55 -3.53
CA GLU A 53 7.95 -5.12 -2.75
C GLU A 53 9.23 -4.31 -2.94
N LEU A 54 9.58 -3.99 -4.20
CA LEU A 54 10.74 -3.18 -4.55
C LEU A 54 10.66 -1.77 -3.94
N ALA A 55 9.49 -1.12 -4.01
CA ALA A 55 9.28 0.19 -3.37
C ALA A 55 9.40 0.11 -1.84
N SER A 56 8.91 -0.99 -1.24
CA SER A 56 9.01 -1.22 0.20
C SER A 56 10.45 -1.50 0.64
N GLU A 57 11.20 -2.25 -0.15
CA GLU A 57 12.62 -2.52 0.05
C GLU A 57 13.45 -1.25 -0.11
N TYR A 58 13.23 -0.48 -1.18
CA TYR A 58 13.88 0.82 -1.41
C TYR A 58 13.66 1.75 -0.21
N ARG A 59 12.42 1.87 0.29
CA ARG A 59 12.11 2.70 1.46
C ARG A 59 12.75 2.20 2.75
N ARG A 60 12.94 0.89 2.91
CA ARG A 60 13.62 0.27 4.06
C ARG A 60 15.13 0.51 4.01
N THR A 61 15.75 0.36 2.85
CA THR A 61 17.20 0.47 2.66
C THR A 61 17.68 1.93 2.59
N HIS A 62 16.86 2.83 2.03
CA HIS A 62 17.22 4.25 1.85
C HIS A 62 16.62 5.16 2.92
N GLY A 63 16.00 4.59 3.96
CA GLY A 63 15.54 5.27 5.17
C GLY A 63 14.89 6.61 4.89
N ASP A 64 13.66 6.60 4.34
CA ASP A 64 12.94 7.78 3.82
C ASP A 64 13.35 9.10 4.53
N GLY A 65 14.23 9.91 3.92
CA GLY A 65 14.50 11.30 4.33
C GLY A 65 13.28 12.21 4.20
N ARG A 66 12.10 11.62 3.99
CA ARG A 66 10.81 12.29 3.82
C ARG A 66 10.45 13.10 5.06
N PRO A 67 9.99 14.34 4.88
CA PRO A 67 9.47 15.14 5.97
C PRO A 67 8.36 14.41 6.73
N VAL A 68 8.31 14.57 8.05
CA VAL A 68 7.24 14.01 8.90
C VAL A 68 5.85 14.44 8.41
N ALA A 69 5.73 15.62 7.79
CA ALA A 69 4.51 16.11 7.18
C ALA A 69 4.00 15.19 6.05
N GLU A 70 4.89 14.68 5.20
CA GLU A 70 4.51 13.76 4.12
C GLU A 70 4.10 12.38 4.64
N LEU A 71 4.78 11.89 5.68
CA LEU A 71 4.38 10.64 6.34
C LEU A 71 2.99 10.76 6.97
N ARG A 72 2.66 11.94 7.53
CA ARG A 72 1.32 12.23 8.07
C ARG A 72 0.26 12.31 6.97
N ALA A 73 0.55 12.95 5.83
CA ALA A 73 -0.37 13.00 4.70
C ALA A 73 -0.65 11.61 4.12
N GLU A 74 0.38 10.76 4.00
CA GLU A 74 0.22 9.36 3.58
C GLU A 74 -0.63 8.58 4.60
N LEU A 75 -0.37 8.76 5.90
CA LEU A 75 -1.14 8.12 6.98
C LEU A 75 -2.63 8.51 6.94
N GLU A 76 -2.95 9.79 6.73
CA GLU A 76 -4.34 10.26 6.62
C GLU A 76 -5.06 9.68 5.41
N SER A 77 -4.38 9.62 4.26
CA SER A 77 -4.91 9.01 3.04
C SER A 77 -5.20 7.52 3.22
N LEU A 78 -4.28 6.78 3.85
CA LEU A 78 -4.46 5.36 4.13
C LEU A 78 -5.60 5.11 5.13
N ARG A 79 -5.73 5.94 6.17
CA ARG A 79 -6.85 5.88 7.11
C ARG A 79 -8.19 6.17 6.43
N ALA A 80 -8.23 7.12 5.50
CA ALA A 80 -9.44 7.39 4.71
C ALA A 80 -9.84 6.17 3.87
N ARG A 81 -8.88 5.54 3.20
CA ARG A 81 -9.11 4.34 2.39
C ARG A 81 -9.54 3.13 3.23
N ALA A 82 -8.94 2.94 4.40
CA ALA A 82 -9.36 1.90 5.35
C ALA A 82 -10.81 2.12 5.84
N ARG A 83 -11.19 3.39 6.12
CA ARG A 83 -12.59 3.74 6.46
C ARG A 83 -13.54 3.44 5.30
N GLU A 84 -13.15 3.71 4.07
CA GLU A 84 -13.96 3.40 2.90
C GLU A 84 -14.20 1.89 2.77
N VAL A 85 -13.16 1.06 2.91
CA VAL A 85 -13.30 -0.40 2.89
C VAL A 85 -14.20 -0.89 4.03
N ARG A 86 -14.03 -0.36 5.25
CA ARG A 86 -14.90 -0.68 6.39
C ARG A 86 -16.35 -0.20 6.17
N GLY A 87 -16.55 0.90 5.43
CA GLY A 87 -17.86 1.41 5.06
C GLY A 87 -18.61 0.53 4.05
N ARG A 88 -17.89 -0.36 3.34
CA ARG A 88 -18.49 -1.35 2.43
C ARG A 88 -18.92 -2.64 3.14
N ARG A 89 -18.71 -2.75 4.47
CA ARG A 89 -19.20 -3.88 5.27
C ARG A 89 -20.73 -3.93 5.23
N ILE A 90 -21.26 -5.14 5.17
CA ILE A 90 -22.69 -5.40 5.26
C ILE A 90 -23.10 -5.17 6.72
N ASN A 91 -23.93 -4.14 6.94
CA ASN A 91 -24.50 -3.84 8.25
C ASN A 91 -25.83 -4.59 8.42
N PRO A 92 -25.98 -5.41 9.48
CA PRO A 92 -27.21 -6.17 9.72
C PRO A 92 -28.44 -5.28 9.95
N GLY A 93 -28.26 -4.06 10.46
CA GLY A 93 -29.36 -3.14 10.78
C GLY A 93 -30.03 -2.45 9.58
N VAL A 94 -29.46 -2.53 8.37
CA VAL A 94 -30.00 -1.82 7.18
C VAL A 94 -30.90 -2.72 6.33
N MET A 95 -30.89 -4.03 6.53
CA MET A 95 -31.71 -5.02 5.80
C MET A 95 -33.09 -5.28 6.44
N ALA A 96 -33.55 -4.44 7.37
CA ALA A 96 -34.84 -4.61 8.06
C ALA A 96 -36.05 -3.98 7.33
N GLY A 97 -35.90 -3.55 6.08
CA GLY A 97 -36.92 -2.78 5.35
C GLY A 97 -37.51 -3.43 4.08
N GLY A 98 -37.07 -4.62 3.68
CA GLY A 98 -37.45 -5.21 2.39
C GLY A 98 -37.70 -6.70 2.48
N SER A 99 -38.97 -7.08 2.37
CA SER A 99 -39.48 -8.45 2.28
C SER A 99 -38.76 -9.27 1.19
N HIS A 100 -38.38 -10.51 1.52
CA HIS A 100 -37.79 -11.57 0.66
C HIS A 100 -36.26 -11.54 0.44
N GLY A 101 -35.50 -12.07 1.40
CA GLY A 101 -34.12 -12.50 1.20
C GLY A 101 -33.58 -13.17 2.45
N GLY A 102 -33.24 -14.46 2.37
CA GLY A 102 -32.98 -15.33 3.52
C GLY A 102 -32.06 -14.73 4.58
N ASP A 103 -32.40 -14.96 5.84
CA ASP A 103 -31.60 -14.62 7.00
C ASP A 103 -30.17 -15.16 6.83
N LEU A 104 -29.25 -14.29 6.41
CA LEU A 104 -27.82 -14.60 6.48
C LEU A 104 -27.50 -14.80 7.95
N SER A 105 -27.08 -16.01 8.29
CA SER A 105 -26.67 -16.33 9.66
C SER A 105 -25.50 -15.41 10.07
N GLY A 106 -25.36 -15.13 11.36
CA GLY A 106 -24.27 -14.28 11.86
C GLY A 106 -22.88 -14.74 11.42
N ILE A 107 -22.71 -16.05 11.19
CA ILE A 107 -21.46 -16.66 10.68
C ILE A 107 -21.23 -16.30 9.20
N GLU A 108 -22.26 -16.29 8.38
CA GLU A 108 -22.17 -15.92 6.96
C GLU A 108 -21.89 -14.42 6.78
N MET A 109 -22.49 -13.57 7.61
CA MET A 109 -22.16 -12.13 7.61
C MET A 109 -20.71 -11.85 7.99
N VAL A 110 -20.16 -12.58 8.97
CA VAL A 110 -18.74 -12.46 9.33
C VAL A 110 -17.84 -12.88 8.17
N ARG A 111 -18.17 -13.98 7.49
CA ARG A 111 -17.41 -14.45 6.31
C ARG A 111 -17.47 -13.46 5.15
N LEU A 112 -18.64 -12.89 4.86
CA LEU A 112 -18.81 -11.88 3.82
C LEU A 112 -18.03 -10.60 4.11
N ASN A 113 -18.13 -10.08 5.35
CA ASN A 113 -17.36 -8.90 5.74
C ASN A 113 -15.86 -9.15 5.68
N ARG A 114 -15.40 -10.34 6.09
CA ARG A 114 -14.00 -10.74 5.94
C ARG A 114 -13.57 -10.77 4.47
N ALA A 115 -14.38 -11.31 3.57
CA ALA A 115 -14.09 -11.30 2.13
C ALA A 115 -14.06 -9.88 1.53
N VAL A 116 -14.90 -8.97 2.03
CA VAL A 116 -14.89 -7.55 1.65
C VAL A 116 -13.61 -6.86 2.14
N GLU A 117 -13.18 -7.15 3.37
CA GLU A 117 -11.95 -6.61 3.95
C GLU A 117 -10.70 -7.13 3.23
N GLU A 118 -10.61 -8.43 3.01
CA GLU A 118 -9.51 -9.07 2.26
C GLU A 118 -9.48 -8.61 0.80
N GLY A 119 -10.64 -8.58 0.12
CA GLY A 119 -10.75 -8.09 -1.26
C GLY A 119 -10.50 -6.58 -1.40
N GLY A 120 -10.73 -5.81 -0.32
CA GLY A 120 -10.42 -4.39 -0.22
C GLY A 120 -8.97 -4.09 0.17
N GLY A 121 -8.18 -5.12 0.50
CA GLY A 121 -6.80 -4.97 0.98
C GLY A 121 -6.68 -4.32 2.35
N LEU A 122 -7.69 -4.47 3.21
CA LEU A 122 -7.69 -3.87 4.55
C LEU A 122 -6.50 -4.34 5.41
N PRO A 123 -6.11 -5.63 5.43
CA PRO A 123 -4.95 -6.08 6.20
C PRO A 123 -3.65 -5.37 5.81
N GLU A 124 -3.41 -5.17 4.51
CA GLU A 124 -2.23 -4.48 4.00
C GLU A 124 -2.26 -2.98 4.32
N LEU A 125 -3.44 -2.36 4.24
CA LEU A 125 -3.64 -0.97 4.64
C LEU A 125 -3.34 -0.77 6.14
N GLU A 126 -3.85 -1.66 7.00
CA GLU A 126 -3.63 -1.60 8.44
C GLU A 126 -2.15 -1.81 8.80
N HIS A 127 -1.49 -2.78 8.16
CA HIS A 127 -0.05 -2.99 8.35
C HIS A 127 0.77 -1.76 7.94
N ARG A 128 0.42 -1.10 6.84
CA ARG A 128 1.10 0.13 6.40
C ARG A 128 0.84 1.31 7.33
N ILE A 129 -0.39 1.46 7.84
CA ILE A 129 -0.74 2.46 8.85
C ILE A 129 0.15 2.30 10.08
N LEU A 130 0.24 1.08 10.64
CA LEU A 130 1.08 0.80 11.82
C LEU A 130 2.57 1.12 11.56
N THR A 131 3.05 0.78 10.37
CA THR A 131 4.45 1.08 9.98
C THR A 131 4.72 2.59 9.96
N LEU A 132 3.81 3.38 9.37
CA LEU A 132 3.94 4.83 9.30
C LEU A 132 3.81 5.49 10.67
N GLU A 133 2.90 5.02 11.51
CA GLU A 133 2.76 5.48 12.89
C GLU A 133 4.06 5.28 13.68
N ARG A 134 4.67 4.09 13.55
CA ARG A 134 5.97 3.79 14.16
C ARG A 134 7.08 4.72 13.66
N GLN A 135 7.17 4.91 12.34
CA GLN A 135 8.17 5.81 11.74
C GLN A 135 8.01 7.27 12.19
N ILE A 136 6.77 7.74 12.34
CA ILE A 136 6.49 9.10 12.84
C ILE A 136 6.90 9.21 14.32
N GLU A 137 6.63 8.19 15.12
CA GLU A 137 6.94 8.18 16.55
C GLU A 137 8.46 8.09 16.81
N GLU A 138 9.17 7.23 16.09
CA GLU A 138 10.64 7.12 16.12
C GLU A 138 11.31 8.48 15.83
N ARG A 139 10.75 9.26 14.90
CA ARG A 139 11.26 10.60 14.53
C ARG A 139 10.90 11.70 15.51
N LYS A 140 9.80 11.56 16.27
CA LYS A 140 9.52 12.46 17.39
C LYS A 140 10.49 12.19 18.54
N GLY A 141 10.84 10.92 18.79
CA GLY A 141 11.80 10.51 19.81
C GLY A 141 13.24 10.94 19.51
N SER A 142 13.66 10.93 18.23
CA SER A 142 15.01 11.35 17.82
C SER A 142 15.24 12.88 17.83
N GLY A 143 14.17 13.68 17.96
CA GLY A 143 14.24 15.14 18.07
C GLY A 143 14.33 15.69 19.51
N GLY A 144 14.33 14.83 20.53
CA GLY A 144 14.32 15.22 21.95
C GLY A 144 15.66 15.13 22.68
N GLY A 145 16.75 14.79 21.98
CA GLY A 145 18.08 14.59 22.56
C GLY A 145 19.06 15.71 22.27
N ALA A 146 18.62 16.97 22.30
CA ALA A 146 19.53 18.11 22.26
C ALA A 146 19.01 19.21 23.19
N THR A 147 19.56 19.24 24.40
CA THR A 147 20.03 20.51 24.93
C THR A 147 21.47 20.36 25.43
N PRO A 148 22.26 21.44 25.29
CA PRO A 148 23.72 21.45 25.27
C PRO A 148 24.31 21.94 26.60
N ASP A 149 25.63 21.80 26.73
CA ASP A 149 26.54 22.48 27.68
C ASP A 149 26.09 22.70 29.12
N SER A 150 26.76 22.02 30.06
CA SER A 150 27.69 22.63 31.04
C SER A 150 28.49 21.54 31.77
#